data_AF-X1USM5-F1
#
_entry.id   AF-X1USM5-F1
#
_cell.length_a   1.000
_cell.length_b   1.000
_cell.length_c   1.000
_cell.angle_alpha   90.00
_cell.angle_beta   90.00
_cell.angle_gamma   90.00
#
_symmetry.space_group_name_H-M   'P 1'
#
loop_
_entity.id
_entity.type
_entity.pdbx_description
1 polymer ?
#
loop_
_entity_poly.entity_id
_entity_poly.type
_entity_poly.pdbx_seq_one_letter_code
_entity_poly.pdbx_strand_id
1 'polypeptide(L)' 'MAVFSRHQHHGKEPNTKNLIISIGLNFTTTLAEFFGGIISNSLALISDALHNLSDTFALFISYIALL' A
#
# COMPACT_ATOMS: atom_id res chain seq x y z
N MET A 1 29.05 18.94 28.78
CA MET A 1 29.14 17.48 28.54
C MET A 1 27.95 17.08 27.69
N ALA A 2 28.08 17.13 26.37
CA ALA A 2 27.03 16.72 25.44
C ALA A 2 27.32 15.28 25.02
N VAL A 3 26.50 14.34 25.50
CA VAL A 3 26.54 12.93 25.06
C VAL A 3 25.79 12.87 23.74
N PHE A 4 26.52 12.80 22.62
CA PHE A 4 25.95 12.44 21.33
C PHE A 4 25.72 10.93 21.28
N SER A 5 24.47 10.49 21.46
CA SER A 5 24.06 9.11 21.17
C SER A 5 23.99 8.93 19.64
N ARG A 6 25.01 8.31 19.04
CA ARG A 6 24.96 7.87 17.64
C ARG A 6 24.14 6.58 17.56
N HIS A 7 22.86 6.70 17.24
CA HIS A 7 22.06 5.54 16.85
C HIS A 7 22.51 5.08 15.45
N GLN A 8 23.34 4.03 15.44
CA GLN A 8 23.68 3.25 14.26
C GLN A 8 22.42 2.54 13.78
N HIS A 9 21.70 3.13 12.82
CA HIS A 9 20.69 2.39 12.07
C HIS A 9 21.42 1.30 11.28
N HIS A 10 21.41 0.08 11.80
CA HIS A 10 21.59 -1.12 10.99
C HIS A 10 20.52 -1.07 9.91
N GLY A 11 20.90 -0.58 8.73
CA GLY A 11 20.13 -0.72 7.52
C GLY A 11 19.98 -2.21 7.25
N LYS A 12 18.90 -2.80 7.76
CA LYS A 12 18.30 -3.97 7.13
C LYS A 12 18.02 -3.50 5.72
N GLU A 13 18.92 -3.83 4.79
CA GLU A 13 18.66 -3.61 3.37
C GLU A 13 17.25 -4.12 3.11
N PRO A 14 16.37 -3.30 2.51
CA PRO A 14 15.01 -3.72 2.19
C PRO A 14 15.16 -4.93 1.27
N ASN A 15 15.00 -6.11 1.86
CA ASN A 15 15.20 -7.35 1.16
C ASN A 15 14.19 -7.31 0.01
N THR A 16 14.65 -7.27 -1.23
CA THR A 16 13.80 -7.12 -2.42
C THR A 16 12.65 -8.13 -2.43
N LYS A 17 12.88 -9.28 -1.77
CA LYS A 17 11.87 -10.30 -1.47
C LYS A 17 10.70 -9.78 -0.62
N ASN A 18 10.97 -9.04 0.45
CA ASN A 18 9.95 -8.46 1.32
C ASN A 18 9.16 -7.36 0.59
N LEU A 19 9.79 -6.60 -0.31
CA LEU A 19 9.11 -5.61 -1.15
C LEU A 19 8.12 -6.28 -2.11
N ILE A 20 8.53 -7.33 -2.82
CA ILE A 20 7.65 -8.10 -3.70
C ILE A 20 6.49 -8.74 -2.93
N ILE A 21 6.78 -9.27 -1.73
CA ILE A 21 5.76 -9.83 -0.84
C ILE A 21 4.78 -8.74 -0.39
N SER A 22 5.25 -7.55 0.00
CA SER A 22 4.37 -6.42 0.37
C SER A 22 3.49 -5.94 -0.79
N ILE A 23 4.01 -5.90 -2.01
CA ILE A 23 3.22 -5.50 -3.19
C ILE A 23 2.12 -6.54 -3.47
N GLY A 24 2.46 -7.83 -3.45
CA GLY A 24 1.48 -8.91 -3.62
C GLY A 24 0.43 -8.95 -2.51
N LEU A 25 0.83 -8.70 -1.26
CA LEU A 25 -0.07 -8.57 -0.13
C LEU A 25 -0.99 -7.35 -0.27
N ASN A 26 -0.48 -6.17 -0.62
CA ASN A 26 -1.31 -4.98 -0.80
C ASN A 26 -2.39 -5.22 -1.87
N PHE A 27 -2.02 -5.81 -3.00
CA PHE A 27 -2.97 -6.12 -4.07
C PHE A 27 -4.03 -7.15 -3.65
N THR A 28 -3.61 -8.21 -2.95
CA THR A 28 -4.52 -9.23 -2.42
C THR A 28 -5.47 -8.62 -1.39
N THR A 29 -4.96 -7.74 -0.53
CA THR A 29 -5.74 -7.01 0.47
C THR A 29 -6.78 -6.11 -0.20
N THR A 30 -6.43 -5.34 -1.22
CA THR A 30 -7.42 -4.51 -1.95
C THR A 30 -8.55 -5.34 -2.54
N LEU A 31 -8.25 -6.51 -3.13
CA LEU A 31 -9.28 -7.45 -3.59
C LEU A 31 -10.12 -7.99 -2.43
N ALA A 32 -9.47 -8.42 -1.34
CA ALA A 32 -10.13 -8.96 -0.17
C ALA A 32 -11.03 -7.92 0.53
N GLU A 33 -10.64 -6.65 0.56
CA GLU A 33 -11.44 -5.54 1.10
C GLU A 33 -12.61 -5.19 0.20
N PHE A 34 -12.42 -5.21 -1.12
CA PHE A 34 -13.51 -5.00 -2.06
C PHE A 34 -14.57 -6.10 -1.95
N PHE A 35 -14.18 -7.36 -2.07
CA PHE A 35 -15.10 -8.49 -1.94
C PHE A 35 -15.62 -8.65 -0.51
N GLY A 36 -14.76 -8.49 0.50
CA GLY A 36 -15.11 -8.56 1.91
C GLY A 36 -16.05 -7.43 2.33
N GLY A 37 -15.91 -6.24 1.75
CA GLY A 37 -16.82 -5.11 1.93
C GLY A 37 -18.21 -5.38 1.35
N ILE A 38 -18.29 -6.00 0.17
CA ILE A 38 -19.57 -6.44 -0.42
C ILE A 38 -20.21 -7.56 0.41
N ILE A 39 -19.47 -8.61 0.75
CA ILE A 39 -19.99 -9.77 1.52
C ILE A 39 -20.43 -9.35 2.92
N SER A 40 -19.65 -8.49 3.59
CA SER A 40 -19.96 -7.99 4.94
C SER A 40 -20.94 -6.82 4.94
N ASN A 41 -21.37 -6.36 3.76
CA ASN A 41 -22.22 -5.18 3.55
C ASN A 41 -21.72 -3.94 4.31
N SER A 42 -20.39 -3.75 4.34
CA SER A 42 -19.71 -2.71 5.12
C SER A 42 -19.11 -1.65 4.19
N LEU A 43 -19.70 -0.45 4.25
CA LEU A 43 -19.20 0.71 3.52
C LEU A 43 -17.82 1.17 4.00
N ALA A 44 -17.42 0.84 5.24
CA ALA A 44 -16.10 1.17 5.77
C ALA A 44 -14.99 0.38 5.05
N LEU A 45 -15.17 -0.94 4.84
CA LEU A 45 -14.22 -1.75 4.08
C LEU A 45 -14.21 -1.38 2.59
N ILE A 46 -15.39 -1.06 2.03
CA ILE A 46 -15.47 -0.55 0.66
C ILE A 46 -14.74 0.79 0.53
N SER A 47 -14.83 1.68 1.53
CA SER A 47 -14.12 2.96 1.52
C SER A 47 -12.60 2.79 1.53
N ASP A 48 -12.07 1.78 2.24
CA ASP A 48 -10.64 1.46 2.26
C ASP A 48 -10.17 0.91 0.90
N ALA A 49 -10.95 -0.03 0.32
CA ALA A 49 -10.68 -0.56 -1.02
C ALA A 49 -10.73 0.52 -2.11
N LEU A 50 -11.68 1.47 -2.01
CA LEU A 50 -11.84 2.57 -2.96
C LEU A 50 -10.69 3.58 -2.89
N HIS A 51 -10.10 3.84 -1.72
CA HIS A 51 -8.93 4.70 -1.62
C HIS A 51 -7.73 4.10 -2.38
N ASN A 52 -7.44 2.82 -2.13
CA ASN A 52 -6.36 2.06 -2.78
C ASN A 52 -6.60 1.93 -4.31
N LEU A 53 -7.87 1.85 -4.73
CA LEU A 53 -8.27 1.88 -6.14
C LEU A 53 -8.10 3.29 -6.76
N SER A 54 -8.46 4.35 -6.03
CA SER A 54 -8.38 5.73 -6.49
C SER A 54 -6.94 6.13 -6.81
N ASP A 55 -5.98 5.70 -5.99
CA ASP A 55 -4.55 5.91 -6.25
C ASP A 55 -4.10 5.22 -7.55
N THR A 56 -4.61 4.01 -7.81
CA THR A 56 -4.34 3.28 -9.06
C THR A 56 -4.99 3.95 -10.27
N PHE A 57 -6.21 4.48 -10.11
CA PHE A 57 -6.92 5.23 -11.16
C PHE A 57 -6.21 6.56 -11.47
N ALA A 58 -5.64 7.23 -10.47
CA ALA A 58 -4.85 8.44 -10.67
C ALA A 58 -3.60 8.15 -11.53
N LEU A 59 -2.94 7.00 -11.32
CA LEU A 59 -1.85 6.55 -12.19
C LEU A 59 -2.34 6.23 -13.62
N PHE A 60 -3.51 5.61 -13.77
CA PHE A 60 -4.11 5.30 -15.07
C PHE A 60 -4.48 6.58 -15.86
N ILE A 61 -5.11 7.56 -15.21
CA ILE A 61 -5.43 8.84 -15.86
C ILE A 61 -4.14 9.64 -16.16
N SER A 62 -3.16 9.65 -15.26
CA SER A 62 -1.85 10.26 -15.53
C SER A 62 -1.18 9.67 -16.77
N TYR A 63 -1.28 8.35 -16.96
CA TYR A 63 -0.80 7.67 -18.17
C TYR A 63 -1.57 8.07 -19.44
N ILE A 64 -2.91 8.17 -19.38
CA ILE A 64 -3.74 8.65 -20.50
C ILE A 64 -3.44 10.13 -20.82
N ALA A 65 -3.21 10.97 -19.82
CA ALA A 65 -2.92 12.39 -20.01
C ALA A 65 -1.51 12.64 -20.60
N LEU A 66 -0.59 11.68 -20.42
CA LEU A 66 0.73 11.68 -21.03
C LEU A 66 0.74 11.12 -22.46
N LEU A 67 -0.37 10.55 -22.94
CA LEU A 67 -0.55 10.02 -24.28
C LEU A 67 -1.09 11.09 -25.24
#